data_AF-A0A662GHF6-F1
#
_entry.id   AF-A0A662GHF6-F1
#
_cell.length_a   1.000
_cell.length_b   1.000
_cell.length_c   1.000
_cell.angle_alpha   90.00
_cell.angle_beta   90.00
_cell.angle_gamma   90.00
#
_symmetry.space_group_name_H-M   'P 1'
#
loop_
_entity.id
_entity.type
_entity.pdbx_description
1 polymer ?
#
loop_
_entity_poly.entity_id
_entity_poly.type
_entity_poly.pdbx_seq_one_letter_code
_entity_poly.pdbx_strand_id
1 'polypeptide(L)'
;MRALEAVAISVVFVIFSVYFHVLAVYKPPSLHIYSVNRALAWLLLRSDSLPYTGELDRVVVDVVPNIVYLDNGGSLAYFRNSTKVHSFRAIWLGYNGTLSPRIVVMGVEP
;
A
#
# COMPACT_ATOMS: atom_id res chain seq x y z
N MET A 1 35.48 4.59 32.04
CA MET A 1 34.90 4.71 30.68
C MET A 1 33.77 3.70 30.45
N ARG A 2 34.01 2.38 30.57
CA ARG A 2 32.98 1.34 30.31
C ARG A 2 31.68 1.45 31.12
N ALA A 3 31.75 1.85 32.38
CA ALA A 3 30.55 2.02 33.21
C ALA A 3 29.65 3.17 32.73
N LEU A 4 30.25 4.26 32.23
CA LEU A 4 29.51 5.41 31.71
C LEU A 4 28.80 5.06 30.39
N GLU A 5 29.46 4.27 29.55
CA GLU A 5 28.90 3.74 28.30
C GLU A 5 27.69 2.84 28.58
N ALA A 6 27.80 1.93 29.57
CA ALA A 6 26.69 1.06 29.96
C ALA A 6 25.48 1.85 30.46
N VAL A 7 25.70 2.92 31.22
CA VAL A 7 24.63 3.82 31.68
C VAL A 7 23.98 4.55 30.49
N ALA A 8 24.78 5.08 29.55
CA ALA A 8 24.25 5.75 28.37
C ALA A 8 23.41 4.80 27.49
N ILE A 9 23.88 3.57 27.26
CA ILE A 9 23.15 2.54 26.52
C ILE A 9 21.83 2.20 27.21
N SER A 10 21.85 2.06 28.54
CA SER A 10 20.66 1.74 29.33
C SER A 10 19.60 2.85 29.23
N VAL A 11 20.02 4.11 29.28
CA VAL A 11 19.12 5.26 29.13
C VAL A 11 18.48 5.29 27.74
N VAL A 12 19.27 5.12 26.68
CA VAL A 12 18.77 5.07 25.30
C VAL A 12 17.79 3.91 25.12
N PHE A 13 18.09 2.75 25.69
CA PHE A 13 17.23 1.57 25.62
C PHE A 13 15.88 1.82 26.29
N VAL A 14 15.86 2.41 27.49
CA VAL A 14 14.61 2.72 28.20
C VAL A 14 13.76 3.72 27.41
N ILE A 15 14.38 4.79 26.90
CA ILE A 15 13.67 5.79 26.07
C ILE A 15 13.06 5.12 24.84
N PHE A 16 13.83 4.30 24.13
CA PHE A 16 13.36 3.56 22.97
C PHE A 16 12.21 2.62 23.32
N SER A 17 12.32 1.86 24.40
CA SER A 17 11.31 0.88 24.80
C SER A 17 10.00 1.54 25.19
N VAL A 18 10.04 2.65 25.93
CA VAL A 18 8.86 3.43 26.31
C VAL A 18 8.22 4.05 25.06
N TYR A 19 9.02 4.66 24.18
CA TYR A 19 8.52 5.26 22.94
C TYR A 19 7.85 4.22 22.03
N PHE A 20 8.50 3.06 21.84
CA PHE A 20 7.96 1.96 21.06
C PHE A 20 6.66 1.42 21.66
N HIS A 21 6.61 1.24 22.98
CA HIS A 21 5.39 0.77 23.66
C HIS A 21 4.23 1.76 23.50
N VAL A 22 4.49 3.07 23.65
CA VAL A 22 3.48 4.11 23.44
C VAL A 22 2.96 4.11 22.00
N LEU A 23 3.85 3.99 21.01
CA LEU A 23 3.44 3.84 19.61
C LEU A 23 2.58 2.58 19.40
N ALA A 24 3.04 1.42 19.87
CA ALA A 24 2.34 0.15 19.65
C ALA A 24 0.95 0.11 20.32
N VAL A 25 0.80 0.70 21.50
CA VAL A 25 -0.44 0.64 22.30
C VAL A 25 -1.42 1.76 21.96
N TYR A 26 -0.95 3.01 21.83
CA TYR A 26 -1.84 4.16 21.61
C TYR A 26 -2.02 4.53 20.15
N LYS A 27 -1.11 4.09 19.27
CA LYS A 27 -1.24 4.21 17.82
C LYS A 27 -0.93 2.85 17.18
N PRO A 28 -1.68 1.78 17.55
CA PRO A 28 -1.46 0.49 16.92
C PRO A 28 -1.55 0.71 15.41
N PRO A 29 -0.52 0.34 14.62
CA PRO A 29 -0.64 0.37 13.17
C PRO A 29 -1.87 -0.46 12.84
N SER A 30 -2.87 0.17 12.23
CA SER A 30 -4.21 -0.38 12.07
C SER A 30 -4.17 -1.62 11.17
N LEU A 31 -3.95 -2.80 11.74
CA LEU A 31 -3.79 -4.06 11.01
C LEU A 31 -5.03 -4.40 10.13
N HIS A 32 -6.22 -3.91 10.50
CA HIS A 32 -7.46 -4.17 9.75
C HIS A 32 -7.67 -3.26 8.52
N ILE A 33 -7.22 -2.01 8.59
CA ILE A 33 -7.24 -1.03 7.47
C ILE A 33 -6.36 -1.52 6.30
N TYR A 34 -5.31 -2.29 6.60
CA TYR A 34 -4.43 -2.89 5.60
C TYR A 34 -4.94 -4.18 4.96
N SER A 35 -6.13 -4.70 5.30
CA SER A 35 -6.51 -6.08 4.90
C SER A 35 -7.45 -6.15 3.70
N VAL A 36 -8.61 -5.48 3.70
CA VAL A 36 -9.64 -5.74 2.67
C VAL A 36 -9.31 -5.04 1.35
N ASN A 37 -9.13 -3.71 1.35
CA ASN A 37 -8.82 -2.98 0.11
C ASN A 37 -7.45 -3.36 -0.47
N ARG A 38 -6.48 -3.69 0.40
CA ARG A 38 -5.18 -4.21 -0.03
C ARG A 38 -5.26 -5.62 -0.59
N ALA A 39 -6.03 -6.52 0.04
CA ALA A 39 -6.22 -7.87 -0.49
C ALA A 39 -7.00 -7.83 -1.81
N LEU A 40 -8.03 -6.98 -1.92
CA LEU A 40 -8.81 -6.79 -3.15
C LEU A 40 -7.97 -6.17 -4.25
N ALA A 41 -7.19 -5.13 -3.96
CA ALA A 41 -6.20 -4.58 -4.86
C ALA A 41 -5.23 -5.68 -5.30
N TRP A 42 -4.60 -6.40 -4.38
CA TRP A 42 -3.65 -7.47 -4.72
C TRP A 42 -4.29 -8.61 -5.54
N LEU A 43 -5.55 -8.96 -5.26
CA LEU A 43 -6.29 -10.02 -5.95
C LEU A 43 -6.67 -9.61 -7.37
N LEU A 44 -7.10 -8.37 -7.58
CA LEU A 44 -7.27 -7.79 -8.93
C LEU A 44 -5.96 -7.78 -9.70
N LEU A 45 -4.87 -7.52 -9.00
CA LEU A 45 -3.54 -7.47 -9.60
C LEU A 45 -2.96 -8.87 -9.90
N ARG A 46 -3.66 -9.95 -9.55
CA ARG A 46 -3.31 -11.32 -9.94
C ARG A 46 -3.93 -11.71 -11.30
N SER A 47 -4.79 -10.88 -11.88
CA SER A 47 -5.31 -11.14 -13.22
C SER A 47 -4.21 -10.90 -14.26
N ASP A 48 -3.90 -11.93 -15.04
CA ASP A 48 -2.77 -11.94 -15.99
C ASP A 48 -2.98 -11.00 -17.20
N SER A 49 -4.22 -10.57 -17.46
CA SER A 49 -4.59 -9.85 -18.69
C SER A 49 -5.28 -8.50 -18.45
N LEU A 50 -5.81 -8.25 -17.25
CA LEU A 50 -6.74 -7.14 -16.99
C LEU A 50 -6.21 -5.75 -17.38
N PRO A 51 -4.93 -5.40 -17.16
CA PRO A 51 -4.41 -4.10 -17.58
C PRO A 51 -4.34 -3.91 -19.09
N TYR A 52 -4.45 -4.98 -19.88
CA TYR A 52 -4.36 -4.99 -21.34
C TYR A 52 -5.72 -5.02 -22.04
N THR A 53 -6.82 -5.29 -21.32
CA THR A 53 -8.17 -5.39 -21.90
C THR A 53 -8.87 -4.04 -22.05
N GLY A 54 -8.38 -2.99 -21.37
CA GLY A 54 -9.06 -1.68 -21.30
C GLY A 54 -10.20 -1.62 -20.28
N GLU A 55 -10.54 -2.74 -19.63
CA GLU A 55 -11.64 -2.83 -18.66
C GLU A 55 -11.18 -2.61 -17.21
N LEU A 56 -9.87 -2.40 -16.99
CA LEU A 56 -9.28 -2.31 -15.65
C LEU A 56 -9.99 -1.25 -14.79
N ASP A 57 -10.18 -0.05 -15.32
CA ASP A 57 -10.76 1.08 -14.60
C ASP A 57 -12.17 0.75 -14.09
N ARG A 58 -12.99 0.14 -14.95
CA ARG A 58 -14.36 -0.28 -14.62
C ARG A 58 -14.35 -1.37 -13.54
N VAL A 59 -13.56 -2.42 -13.74
CA VAL A 59 -13.50 -3.57 -12.82
C VAL A 59 -13.00 -3.14 -11.45
N VAL A 60 -12.03 -2.22 -11.40
CA VAL A 60 -11.48 -1.71 -10.15
C VAL A 60 -12.52 -0.89 -9.39
N VAL A 61 -13.32 -0.05 -10.06
CA VAL A 61 -14.42 0.70 -9.42
C VAL A 61 -15.49 -0.26 -8.85
N ASP A 62 -15.81 -1.34 -9.57
CA ASP A 62 -16.82 -2.32 -9.14
C ASP A 62 -16.36 -3.16 -7.94
N VAL A 63 -15.06 -3.46 -7.85
CA VAL A 63 -14.49 -4.38 -6.84
C VAL A 63 -13.87 -3.66 -5.65
N VAL A 64 -13.36 -2.43 -5.83
CA VAL A 64 -12.68 -1.64 -4.79
C VAL A 64 -13.54 -0.42 -4.42
N PRO A 65 -14.46 -0.54 -3.45
CA PRO A 65 -15.47 0.50 -3.18
C PRO A 65 -14.88 1.85 -2.70
N ASN A 66 -13.69 1.84 -2.11
CA ASN A 66 -13.01 3.02 -1.58
C ASN A 66 -11.77 3.42 -2.42
N ILE A 67 -11.80 3.19 -3.74
CA ILE A 67 -10.72 3.68 -4.60
C ILE A 67 -10.78 5.21 -4.77
N VAL A 68 -9.61 5.83 -4.70
CA VAL A 68 -9.40 7.27 -4.88
C VAL A 68 -8.89 7.55 -6.29
N TYR A 69 -7.86 6.82 -6.72
CA TYR A 69 -7.27 6.98 -8.05
C TYR A 69 -6.69 5.66 -8.57
N LEU A 70 -6.56 5.58 -9.89
CA LEU A 70 -5.88 4.51 -10.61
C LEU A 70 -4.95 5.12 -11.66
N ASP A 71 -3.70 4.69 -11.67
CA ASP A 71 -2.74 4.95 -12.73
C ASP A 71 -2.51 3.65 -13.49
N ASN A 72 -2.93 3.57 -14.75
CA ASN A 72 -2.70 2.43 -15.62
C ASN A 72 -1.63 2.78 -16.66
N GLY A 73 -0.36 2.49 -16.34
CA GLY A 73 0.75 2.67 -17.26
C GLY A 73 0.99 4.13 -17.69
N GLY A 74 0.66 5.11 -16.84
CA GLY A 74 0.76 6.55 -17.11
C GLY A 74 -0.58 7.23 -17.41
N SER A 75 -1.67 6.47 -17.53
CA SER A 75 -3.02 7.01 -17.62
C SER A 75 -3.64 7.10 -16.23
N LEU A 76 -3.68 8.32 -15.68
CA LEU A 76 -4.18 8.59 -14.32
C LEU A 76 -5.65 9.00 -14.33
N ALA A 77 -6.48 8.23 -13.63
CA ALA A 77 -7.89 8.50 -13.39
C ALA A 77 -8.15 8.72 -11.90
N TYR A 78 -8.93 9.75 -11.56
CA TYR A 78 -9.39 10.02 -10.20
C TYR A 78 -10.88 9.72 -10.09
N PHE A 79 -11.25 8.96 -9.07
CA PHE A 79 -12.64 8.56 -8.79
C PHE A 79 -13.23 9.30 -7.58
N ARG A 80 -12.37 9.74 -6.66
CA ARG A 80 -12.79 10.43 -5.43
C ARG A 80 -11.74 11.45 -5.00
N ASN A 81 -12.18 12.47 -4.27
CA ASN A 81 -11.28 13.39 -3.57
C ASN A 81 -11.08 12.93 -2.12
N SER A 82 -9.83 12.68 -1.72
CA SER A 82 -9.49 12.23 -0.36
C SER A 82 -8.17 12.84 0.12
N THR A 83 -8.10 13.13 1.42
CA THR A 83 -6.88 13.61 2.09
C THR A 83 -6.07 12.47 2.72
N LYS A 84 -6.61 11.24 2.74
CA LYS A 84 -5.95 10.05 3.30
C LYS A 84 -5.95 8.93 2.27
N VAL A 85 -4.85 8.81 1.54
CA VAL A 85 -4.71 7.85 0.44
C VAL A 85 -3.54 6.91 0.69
N HIS A 86 -3.76 5.62 0.47
CA HIS A 86 -2.72 4.60 0.47
C HIS A 86 -2.55 4.03 -0.93
N SER A 87 -1.33 4.13 -1.46
CA SER A 87 -1.00 3.72 -2.82
C SER A 87 -0.40 2.32 -2.87
N PHE A 88 -0.86 1.51 -3.81
CA PHE A 88 -0.33 0.19 -4.12
C PHE A 88 0.18 0.17 -5.55
N ARG A 89 1.35 -0.42 -5.76
CA ARG A 89 1.97 -0.54 -7.07
C ARG A 89 2.16 -2.00 -7.42
N ALA A 90 1.89 -2.33 -8.66
CA ALA A 90 2.24 -3.62 -9.23
C ALA A 90 2.74 -3.45 -10.67
N ILE A 91 3.47 -4.47 -11.11
CA ILE A 91 4.16 -4.48 -12.40
C ILE A 91 3.73 -5.74 -13.14
N TRP A 92 3.10 -5.57 -14.29
CA TRP A 92 2.86 -6.63 -15.26
C TRP A 92 4.01 -6.63 -16.22
N LEU A 93 4.48 -7.82 -16.57
CA LEU A 93 5.56 -7.99 -17.53
C LEU A 93 5.04 -8.13 -18.97
N GLY A 94 3.76 -8.45 -19.13
CA GLY A 94 3.13 -8.70 -20.41
C GLY A 94 1.96 -9.68 -20.33
N TYR A 95 1.27 -9.86 -21.45
CA TYR A 95 0.18 -10.82 -21.61
C TYR A 95 0.37 -11.63 -22.90
N ASN A 96 -0.02 -12.91 -22.91
CA ASN A 96 0.07 -13.80 -24.08
C ASN A 96 1.46 -13.83 -24.77
N GLY A 97 2.54 -13.89 -23.98
CA GLY A 97 3.91 -13.97 -24.51
C GLY A 97 4.47 -12.67 -25.09
N THR A 98 3.74 -11.55 -24.97
CA THR A 98 4.27 -10.22 -25.27
C THR A 98 5.12 -9.70 -24.11
N LEU A 99 6.20 -8.99 -24.38
CA LEU A 99 6.96 -8.23 -23.37
C LEU A 99 6.52 -6.77 -23.44
N SER A 100 5.37 -6.49 -22.84
CA SER A 100 4.80 -5.13 -22.77
C SER A 100 4.57 -4.78 -21.30
N PRO A 101 5.62 -4.37 -20.57
CA PRO A 101 5.50 -4.13 -19.16
C PRO A 101 4.58 -2.94 -18.88
N ARG A 102 3.65 -3.11 -17.93
CA ARG A 102 2.75 -2.05 -17.46
C ARG A 102 2.86 -1.92 -15.96
N ILE A 103 2.86 -0.68 -15.50
CA ILE A 103 2.86 -0.37 -14.07
C ILE A 103 1.48 0.15 -13.73
N VAL A 104 0.82 -0.53 -12.79
CA VAL A 104 -0.48 -0.08 -12.29
C VAL A 104 -0.31 0.40 -10.86
N VAL A 105 -0.82 1.60 -10.58
CA VAL A 105 -0.85 2.17 -9.23
C VAL A 105 -2.30 2.42 -8.82
N MET A 106 -2.71 1.96 -7.64
CA MET A 106 -4.04 2.23 -7.08
C MET A 106 -3.92 2.94 -5.75
N GLY A 107 -4.58 4.08 -5.61
CA GLY A 107 -4.75 4.76 -4.34
C GLY A 107 -6.11 4.44 -3.73
N VAL A 108 -6.16 3.95 -2.50
CA VAL A 108 -7.41 3.65 -1.79
C VAL A 108 -7.46 4.39 -0.45
N GLU A 109 -8.67 4.70 0.01
CA GLU A 109 -8.87 5.19 1.37
C GLU A 109 -8.72 4.03 2.38
N PRO A 110 -8.15 4.32 3.57
CA PRO A 110 -8.09 3.38 4.67
C PRO A 110 -9.47 2.94 5.18
#